data_AF-Q5R8L1-F1
#
_entry.id   AF-Q5R8L1-F1
#
_cell.length_a   1.000
_cell.length_b   1.000
_cell.length_c   1.000
_cell.angle_alpha   90.00
_cell.angle_beta   90.00
_cell.angle_gamma   90.00
#
_symmetry.space_group_name_H-M   'P 1'
#
loop_
_entity.id
_entity.type
_entity.pdbx_description
1 polymer ?
#
loop_
_entity_poly.entity_id
_entity_poly.type
_entity_poly.pdbx_seq_one_letter_code
_entity_poly.pdbx_strand_id
1 'polypeptide(L)'
;MAPRGCAGHPPPPSPQAWVCPGKMLAMGALAGFWILCLLTYGYLSWGQALEEEEEGALLAQAGERLEPRTNSTSQPHLIFILADDQGFRDVGYHGSEIKTPTLDKLAAEGVKLENYYVQPICTPSRSQFITGKHPVI
;
A
#
# COMPACT_ATOMS: atom_id res chain seq x y z
N MET A 1 -13.88 65.11 23.92
CA MET A 1 -13.57 66.39 23.24
C MET A 1 -12.10 66.69 23.49
N ALA A 2 -11.15 66.77 22.57
CA ALA A 2 -11.11 66.91 21.11
C ALA A 2 -9.78 66.32 20.57
N PRO A 3 -9.64 66.10 19.24
CA PRO A 3 -8.48 65.44 18.61
C PRO A 3 -7.48 66.44 17.99
N ARG A 4 -6.44 65.88 17.33
CA ARG A 4 -5.50 66.41 16.28
C ARG A 4 -4.04 66.24 16.71
N GLY A 5 -3.07 65.88 15.86
CA GLY A 5 -3.03 65.65 14.42
C GLY A 5 -1.63 65.16 14.00
N CYS A 6 -1.51 64.72 12.75
CA CYS A 6 -0.30 64.16 12.14
C CYS A 6 0.85 65.18 11.99
N ALA A 7 2.10 64.74 12.18
CA ALA A 7 3.31 65.43 11.73
C ALA A 7 4.18 64.46 10.90
N GLY A 8 4.65 64.93 9.73
CA GLY A 8 5.30 64.16 8.68
C GLY A 8 6.74 63.70 8.94
N HIS A 9 7.20 62.77 8.10
CA HIS A 9 8.48 62.06 8.16
C HIS A 9 9.62 62.86 7.48
N PRO A 10 10.86 62.84 8.00
CA PRO A 10 12.02 63.47 7.34
C PRO A 10 12.54 62.67 6.13
N PRO A 11 13.21 63.33 5.16
CA PRO A 11 13.72 62.69 3.94
C PRO A 11 14.99 61.85 4.16
N PRO A 12 15.25 60.84 3.30
CA PRO A 12 16.35 59.89 3.48
C PRO A 12 17.74 60.43 3.07
N PRO A 13 18.83 59.95 3.73
CA PRO A 13 20.22 60.35 3.43
C PRO A 13 20.79 59.72 2.15
N SER A 14 21.88 60.32 1.64
CA SER A 14 22.43 60.12 0.29
C SER A 14 23.33 58.88 0.10
N PRO A 15 23.56 58.41 -1.15
CA PRO A 15 23.94 57.02 -1.48
C PRO A 15 25.39 56.60 -1.20
N GLN A 16 26.28 57.48 -0.76
CA GLN A 16 27.73 57.21 -0.76
C GLN A 16 28.24 56.50 0.53
N ALA A 17 27.37 56.17 1.47
CA ALA A 17 27.75 55.57 2.76
C ALA A 17 27.94 54.04 2.76
N TRP A 18 27.85 53.35 1.62
CA TRP A 18 27.63 51.89 1.59
C TRP A 18 28.81 51.00 1.17
N VAL A 19 30.00 51.54 0.93
CA VAL A 19 31.15 50.73 0.48
C VAL A 19 32.21 50.64 1.58
N CYS A 20 32.06 49.67 2.49
CA CYS A 20 33.09 49.30 3.48
C CYS A 20 33.75 47.96 3.09
N PRO A 21 35.09 47.84 3.11
CA PRO A 21 35.82 46.67 2.60
C PRO A 21 35.55 45.36 3.36
N GLY A 22 35.15 45.44 4.65
CA GLY A 22 34.83 44.25 5.45
C GLY A 22 33.61 43.45 4.95
N LYS A 23 32.69 44.06 4.21
CA LYS A 23 31.52 43.36 3.64
C LYS A 23 31.87 42.44 2.47
N MET A 24 32.94 42.72 1.72
CA MET A 24 33.32 41.90 0.55
C MET A 24 33.94 40.55 0.95
N LEU A 25 34.72 40.51 2.04
CA LEU A 25 35.34 39.28 2.51
C LEU A 25 34.33 38.28 3.11
N ALA A 26 33.34 38.79 3.85
CA ALA A 26 32.28 37.97 4.44
C ALA A 26 31.35 37.36 3.37
N MET A 27 31.02 38.11 2.31
CA MET A 27 30.23 37.61 1.19
C MET A 27 30.97 36.54 0.38
N GLY A 28 32.30 36.64 0.24
CA GLY A 28 33.13 35.63 -0.41
C GLY A 28 33.18 34.29 0.35
N ALA A 29 33.29 34.34 1.68
CA ALA A 29 33.30 33.14 2.52
C ALA A 29 31.94 32.40 2.48
N LEU A 30 30.83 33.14 2.49
CA LEU A 30 29.48 32.57 2.38
C LEU A 30 29.22 31.97 1.00
N ALA A 31 29.68 32.63 -0.07
CA ALA A 31 29.59 32.08 -1.43
C ALA A 31 30.42 30.79 -1.58
N GLY A 32 31.62 30.75 -1.00
CA GLY A 32 32.46 29.55 -1.00
C GLY A 32 31.84 28.37 -0.25
N PHE A 33 31.26 28.62 0.93
CA PHE A 33 30.56 27.59 1.70
C PHE A 33 29.31 27.07 0.97
N TRP A 34 28.58 27.94 0.29
CA TRP A 34 27.39 27.56 -0.48
C TRP A 34 27.73 26.66 -1.67
N ILE A 35 28.80 26.99 -2.41
CA ILE A 35 29.29 26.17 -3.53
C ILE A 35 29.79 24.81 -3.04
N LEU A 36 30.54 24.77 -1.93
CA LEU A 36 31.01 23.50 -1.36
C LEU A 36 29.83 22.63 -0.92
N CYS A 37 28.80 23.23 -0.33
CA CYS A 37 27.58 22.52 0.11
C CYS A 37 26.76 21.99 -1.08
N LEU A 38 26.65 22.76 -2.17
CA LEU A 38 25.99 22.30 -3.40
C LEU A 38 26.77 21.17 -4.09
N LEU A 39 28.11 21.22 -4.08
CA LEU A 39 28.95 20.18 -4.66
C LEU A 39 28.89 18.89 -3.83
N THR A 40 28.90 18.98 -2.50
CA THR A 40 28.72 17.80 -1.64
C THR A 40 27.31 17.22 -1.77
N TYR A 41 26.27 18.05 -1.82
CA TYR A 41 24.90 17.57 -2.01
C TYR A 41 24.70 16.95 -3.40
N GLY A 42 25.31 17.55 -4.44
CA GLY A 42 25.33 17.00 -5.79
C GLY A 42 26.06 15.65 -5.86
N TYR A 43 27.19 15.50 -5.17
CA TYR A 43 27.93 14.23 -5.11
C TYR A 43 27.17 13.15 -4.33
N LEU A 44 26.57 13.50 -3.19
CA LEU A 44 25.78 12.56 -2.38
C LEU A 44 24.51 12.12 -3.12
N SER A 45 23.84 13.05 -3.81
CA SER A 45 22.69 12.78 -4.68
C SER A 45 23.05 11.93 -5.89
N TRP A 46 24.22 12.18 -6.51
CA TRP A 46 24.74 11.33 -7.58
C TRP A 46 24.99 9.90 -7.09
N GLY A 47 25.52 9.73 -5.86
CA GLY A 47 25.69 8.42 -5.24
C GLY A 47 24.37 7.66 -5.07
N GLN A 48 23.32 8.34 -4.59
CA GLN A 48 21.98 7.75 -4.46
C GLN A 48 21.36 7.40 -5.82
N ALA A 49 21.61 8.19 -6.86
CA ALA A 49 21.12 7.91 -8.22
C ALA A 49 21.73 6.63 -8.82
N LEU A 50 23.00 6.31 -8.52
CA LEU A 50 23.64 5.08 -8.98
C LEU A 50 23.09 3.84 -8.26
N GLU A 51 22.79 3.95 -6.96
CA GLU A 51 22.15 2.87 -6.19
C GLU A 51 20.70 2.64 -6.65
N GLU A 52 19.95 3.70 -6.98
CA GLU A 52 18.59 3.61 -7.56
C GLU A 52 18.59 3.04 -8.99
N GLU A 53 19.61 3.30 -9.80
CA GLU A 53 19.75 2.66 -11.13
C GLU A 53 20.08 1.17 -11.01
N GLU A 54 20.88 0.76 -10.01
CA GLU A 54 21.23 -0.65 -9.80
C GLU A 54 20.05 -1.43 -9.16
N GLU A 55 19.34 -0.86 -8.18
CA GLU A 55 18.07 -1.40 -7.67
C GLU A 55 16.97 -1.38 -8.74
N GLY A 56 16.89 -0.33 -9.55
CA GLY A 56 15.96 -0.23 -10.68
C GLY A 56 16.24 -1.26 -11.77
N ALA A 57 17.51 -1.53 -12.07
CA ALA A 57 17.92 -2.58 -13.00
C ALA A 57 17.70 -3.99 -12.42
N LEU A 58 17.95 -4.19 -11.12
CA LEU A 58 17.62 -5.43 -10.41
C LEU A 58 16.11 -5.66 -10.31
N LEU A 59 15.30 -4.63 -10.07
CA LEU A 59 13.83 -4.71 -10.09
C LEU A 59 13.28 -4.89 -11.51
N ALA A 60 13.96 -4.36 -12.54
CA ALA A 60 13.62 -4.60 -13.95
C ALA A 60 14.03 -6.01 -14.43
N GLN A 61 15.04 -6.63 -13.80
CA GLN A 61 15.42 -8.02 -14.06
C GLN A 61 14.68 -9.03 -13.18
N ALA A 62 14.29 -8.66 -11.95
CA ALA A 62 13.45 -9.45 -11.04
C ALA A 62 11.96 -9.33 -11.37
N GLY A 63 11.55 -8.23 -12.00
CA GLY A 63 10.34 -8.15 -12.79
C GLY A 63 10.53 -9.00 -14.03
N GLU A 64 10.29 -10.30 -13.89
CA GLU A 64 10.24 -11.27 -14.97
C GLU A 64 9.74 -10.60 -16.26
N ARG A 65 10.54 -10.77 -17.31
CA ARG A 65 10.12 -10.65 -18.70
C ARG A 65 8.73 -11.28 -18.82
N LEU A 66 7.70 -10.44 -18.83
CA LEU A 66 6.36 -10.79 -19.29
C LEU A 66 6.47 -11.03 -20.79
N GLU A 67 7.09 -12.15 -21.15
CA GLU A 67 6.71 -12.87 -22.34
C GLU A 67 5.19 -12.94 -22.31
N PRO A 68 4.47 -12.51 -23.36
CA PRO A 68 3.04 -12.65 -23.40
C PRO A 68 2.78 -14.16 -23.37
N ARG A 69 2.57 -14.71 -22.17
CA ARG A 69 2.06 -16.05 -22.02
C ARG A 69 0.68 -15.97 -22.63
N THR A 70 0.55 -16.38 -23.88
CA THR A 70 -0.68 -16.91 -24.45
C THR A 70 -1.03 -18.26 -23.79
N ASN A 71 -0.83 -18.37 -22.48
CA ASN A 71 -1.68 -19.21 -21.67
C ASN A 71 -2.80 -18.27 -21.24
N SER A 72 -3.92 -18.31 -21.95
CA SER A 72 -5.19 -17.98 -21.32
C SER A 72 -5.36 -18.97 -20.15
N THR A 73 -4.69 -18.70 -19.02
CA THR A 73 -5.07 -19.26 -17.73
C THR A 73 -6.41 -18.62 -17.44
N SER A 74 -7.44 -19.18 -18.07
CA SER A 74 -8.83 -18.84 -17.80
C SER A 74 -8.96 -18.84 -16.29
N GLN A 75 -9.28 -17.68 -15.71
CA GLN A 75 -9.41 -17.57 -14.28
C GLN A 75 -10.41 -18.64 -13.82
N PRO A 76 -10.04 -19.49 -12.85
CA PRO A 76 -10.92 -20.56 -12.43
C PRO A 76 -12.21 -19.96 -11.86
N HIS A 77 -13.34 -20.49 -12.29
CA HIS A 77 -14.63 -20.11 -11.71
C HIS A 77 -14.80 -20.80 -10.36
N LEU A 78 -15.02 -20.01 -9.31
CA LEU A 78 -15.33 -20.52 -7.98
C LEU A 78 -16.84 -20.57 -7.78
N ILE A 79 -17.39 -21.77 -7.60
CA ILE A 79 -18.80 -21.98 -7.27
C ILE A 79 -18.87 -22.53 -5.85
N PHE A 80 -19.55 -21.81 -4.97
CA PHE A 80 -19.80 -22.25 -3.60
C PHE A 80 -21.26 -22.66 -3.44
N ILE A 81 -21.50 -23.90 -3.02
CA ILE A 81 -22.84 -24.44 -2.75
C ILE A 81 -22.99 -24.57 -1.24
N LEU A 82 -23.91 -23.81 -0.66
CA LEU A 82 -24.24 -23.85 0.77
C LEU A 82 -25.63 -24.44 0.96
N ALA A 83 -25.73 -25.56 1.66
CA ALA A 83 -27.00 -26.13 2.09
C ALA A 83 -27.35 -25.62 3.50
N ASP A 84 -28.61 -25.26 3.73
CA ASP A 84 -29.12 -24.88 5.05
C ASP A 84 -29.63 -26.12 5.79
N ASP A 85 -29.47 -26.14 7.12
CA ASP A 85 -29.88 -27.24 8.02
C ASP A 85 -29.44 -28.66 7.62
N GLN A 86 -28.31 -28.79 6.90
CA GLN A 86 -27.77 -30.10 6.53
C GLN A 86 -27.00 -30.76 7.68
N GLY A 87 -27.51 -31.90 8.16
CA GLY A 87 -26.86 -32.73 9.16
C GLY A 87 -25.74 -33.61 8.59
N PHE A 88 -24.87 -34.09 9.48
CA PHE A 88 -23.73 -34.95 9.11
C PHE A 88 -24.18 -36.22 8.36
N ARG A 89 -25.28 -36.85 8.77
CA ARG A 89 -25.78 -38.10 8.17
C ARG A 89 -26.81 -37.90 7.06
N ASP A 90 -26.97 -36.69 6.52
CA ASP A 90 -27.96 -36.43 5.47
C ASP A 90 -27.43 -36.74 4.06
N VAL A 91 -26.12 -36.95 3.91
CA VAL A 91 -25.43 -37.27 2.66
C VAL A 91 -25.06 -38.74 2.52
N GLY A 92 -25.18 -39.28 1.31
CA GLY A 92 -24.94 -40.69 0.98
C GLY A 92 -23.53 -41.17 1.37
N TYR A 93 -22.51 -40.34 1.14
CA TYR A 93 -21.13 -40.65 1.52
C TYR A 93 -20.87 -40.74 3.04
N HIS A 94 -21.83 -40.32 3.88
CA HIS A 94 -21.83 -40.55 5.34
C HIS A 94 -22.82 -41.65 5.77
N GLY A 95 -23.33 -42.45 4.83
CA GLY A 95 -24.26 -43.54 5.11
C GLY A 95 -25.68 -43.07 5.41
N SER A 96 -26.14 -41.99 4.75
CA SER A 96 -27.54 -41.56 4.74
C SER A 96 -28.46 -42.59 4.09
N GLU A 97 -29.72 -42.62 4.51
CA GLU A 97 -30.79 -43.31 3.78
C GLU A 97 -31.17 -42.57 2.48
N ILE A 98 -30.90 -41.26 2.44
CA ILE A 98 -31.15 -40.39 1.29
C ILE A 98 -30.03 -40.61 0.27
N LYS A 99 -30.43 -40.95 -0.96
CA LYS A 99 -29.49 -41.15 -2.07
C LYS A 99 -29.07 -39.80 -2.66
N THR A 100 -27.79 -39.44 -2.53
CA THR A 100 -27.23 -38.19 -3.05
C THR A 100 -26.14 -38.43 -4.10
N PRO A 101 -26.45 -39.08 -5.24
CA PRO A 101 -25.43 -39.60 -6.16
C PRO A 101 -24.48 -38.51 -6.71
N THR A 102 -24.97 -37.28 -6.90
CA THR A 102 -24.13 -36.16 -7.34
C THR A 102 -23.13 -35.73 -6.27
N LEU A 103 -23.57 -35.63 -5.01
CA LEU A 103 -22.67 -35.29 -3.90
C LEU A 103 -21.68 -36.43 -3.62
N ASP A 104 -22.13 -37.68 -3.73
CA ASP A 104 -21.28 -38.86 -3.52
C ASP A 104 -20.16 -38.92 -4.58
N LYS A 105 -20.49 -38.60 -5.84
CA LYS A 105 -19.50 -38.47 -6.92
C LYS A 105 -18.50 -37.33 -6.65
N LEU A 106 -18.99 -36.15 -6.27
CA LEU A 106 -18.12 -35.00 -5.94
C LEU A 106 -17.19 -35.32 -4.76
N ALA A 107 -17.68 -36.05 -3.77
CA ALA A 107 -16.90 -36.46 -2.61
C ALA A 107 -15.85 -37.53 -2.95
N ALA A 108 -16.11 -38.38 -3.96
CA ALA A 108 -15.16 -39.39 -4.44
C ALA A 108 -14.07 -38.80 -5.36
N GLU A 109 -14.40 -37.78 -6.16
CA GLU A 109 -13.46 -37.11 -7.07
C GLU A 109 -12.67 -35.98 -6.40
N GLY A 110 -13.17 -35.46 -5.28
CA GLY A 110 -12.64 -34.30 -4.57
C GLY A 110 -11.97 -34.60 -3.23
N VAL A 111 -11.85 -33.55 -2.41
CA VAL A 111 -11.31 -33.63 -1.04
C VAL A 111 -12.46 -33.47 -0.06
N LYS A 112 -12.56 -34.38 0.90
CA LYS A 112 -13.55 -34.34 1.99
C LYS A 112 -12.92 -33.76 3.25
N LEU A 113 -13.65 -32.86 3.90
CA LEU A 113 -13.32 -32.38 5.24
C LEU A 113 -14.22 -33.12 6.23
N GLU A 114 -13.64 -34.05 6.99
CA GLU A 114 -14.42 -34.91 7.92
C GLU A 114 -14.62 -34.24 9.29
N ASN A 115 -13.80 -33.23 9.63
CA ASN A 115 -13.84 -32.51 10.91
C ASN A 115 -14.03 -31.01 10.66
N TYR A 116 -15.28 -30.58 10.52
CA TYR A 116 -15.66 -29.17 10.39
C TYR A 116 -16.71 -28.82 11.46
N TYR A 117 -16.67 -27.58 11.93
CA TYR A 117 -17.55 -27.09 12.99
C TYR A 117 -18.31 -25.86 12.52
N VAL A 118 -19.60 -25.81 12.82
CA VAL A 118 -20.50 -24.70 12.51
C VAL A 118 -21.18 -24.21 13.78
N GLN A 119 -21.78 -23.02 13.72
CA GLN A 119 -22.65 -22.55 14.79
C GLN A 119 -23.97 -23.32 14.79
N PRO A 120 -24.62 -23.52 15.95
CA PRO A 120 -25.89 -24.25 16.04
C PRO A 120 -27.08 -23.48 15.46
N ILE A 121 -26.86 -22.31 14.85
CA ILE A 121 -27.88 -21.46 14.23
C ILE A 121 -27.37 -21.00 12.85
N CYS A 122 -28.25 -21.00 11.85
CA CYS A 122 -27.92 -20.65 10.46
C CYS A 122 -27.36 -19.22 10.31
N THR A 123 -27.92 -18.23 11.02
CA THR A 123 -27.50 -16.82 10.95
C THR A 123 -26.02 -16.59 11.34
N PRO A 124 -25.56 -16.99 12.54
CA PRO A 124 -24.15 -16.83 12.92
C PRO A 124 -23.20 -17.72 12.10
N SER A 125 -23.66 -18.89 11.62
CA SER A 125 -22.87 -19.74 10.71
C SER A 125 -22.62 -19.05 9.36
N ARG A 126 -23.68 -18.47 8.77
CA ARG A 126 -23.58 -17.72 7.50
C ARG A 126 -22.77 -16.44 7.64
N SER A 127 -22.91 -15.72 8.76
CA SER A 127 -22.11 -14.50 8.98
C SER A 127 -20.63 -14.82 9.13
N GLN A 128 -20.27 -15.91 9.84
CA GLN A 128 -18.89 -16.43 9.88
C GLN A 128 -18.37 -16.74 8.48
N PHE A 129 -19.16 -17.46 7.68
CA PHE A 129 -18.76 -17.87 6.33
C PHE A 129 -18.47 -16.66 5.41
N ILE A 130 -19.34 -15.66 5.42
CA ILE A 130 -19.21 -14.47 4.55
C ILE A 130 -18.09 -13.54 5.02
N THR A 131 -17.95 -13.35 6.34
CA THR A 131 -17.01 -12.36 6.90
C THR A 131 -15.65 -12.94 7.27
N GLY A 132 -15.53 -14.26 7.40
CA GLY A 132 -14.35 -14.93 7.93
C GLY A 132 -14.10 -14.67 9.42
N LYS A 133 -15.08 -14.12 10.16
CA LYS A 133 -14.93 -13.73 11.57
C LYS A 133 -15.78 -14.59 12.48
N HIS A 134 -15.21 -15.01 13.60
CA HIS A 134 -15.96 -15.66 14.67
C HIS A 134 -16.96 -14.64 15.31
N PRO A 135 -18.22 -15.02 15.57
CA PRO A 135 -19.20 -14.15 16.19
C PRO A 135 -18.77 -13.96 17.63
N VAL A 136 -18.83 -12.71 18.07
CA VAL A 136 -18.69 -12.38 19.47
C VAL A 136 -20.12 -12.34 19.99
N ILE A 137 -20.54 -13.41 20.65
CA ILE A 137 -21.85 -13.54 21.27
C ILE A 137 -21.68 -13.30 22.76
#